data_AF-A0A971KRV5-F1
#
_entry.id   AF-A0A971KRV5-F1
#
_cell.length_a   1.000
_cell.length_b   1.000
_cell.length_c   1.000
_cell.angle_alpha   90.00
_cell.angle_beta   90.00
_cell.angle_gamma   90.00
#
_symmetry.space_group_name_H-M   'P 1'
#
loop_
_entity.id
_entity.type
_entity.pdbx_description
1 polymer ?
#
loop_
_entity_poly.entity_id
_entity_poly.type
_entity_poly.pdbx_seq_one_letter_code
_entity_poly.pdbx_strand_id
1 'polypeptide(L)'
;MNSEANGEISNEYYKKLNQQIVQKDNLIKLLQLQIRNLKTQIDSGEDSKEADELQKALDEKKSEAEKLLEELEKQKEQFQLLEQQKDEQIKDLNRILEEQKTSEKDLQNAAKIEEQERQIQKLEAEIEEAREAVVAKTDELEKRNNENNSTIEELKSAIESLKSQLENAEASALASSGNSAETEELISKLAQAENENLQLKENLLQSENERDELKIELAAFQTLDANDRQNDTSEDLESYKLEVSRLIEENNQKDEEIARLRVTLEASKEGLANDLQSVEEIEQLTNQVADQLLSIQSFESKIKGIQEQLFDKEAEISNLKRRLEEKPEAAAEAQIPVEGENAIISSFIDFFDGLDSIIAKNPIPELQVLHRKLLDRLIIPNQISYMQVISETFNPHMHVATDYFHSDKFPERCIVFESEKGYTKGDLIVKKAKVWVVQNLYNCVECGTMQSNADSRYCHLCGAKIVAPNGLAIDSLPEFEPNAVTYHRFAERMLAKDRIEDARQYILDGLAIDSDYVPLITGYADILAAESNFAEALEMLNKANSIKFDAKTDEKIKSIETKLSIYNQAKNLKLSPEEIEKLLHLIQK
;
A
#
# COMPACT_ATOMS: atom_id res chain seq x y z
N MET A 1 -16.27 9.85 2.39
CA MET A 1 -14.88 10.12 1.91
C MET A 1 -14.25 11.18 2.81
N ASN A 2 -12.96 11.06 3.13
CA ASN A 2 -12.09 11.95 3.95
C ASN A 2 -11.90 11.67 5.47
N SER A 3 -11.89 10.41 5.92
CA SER A 3 -11.32 10.07 7.24
C SER A 3 -9.79 9.84 7.19
N GLU A 4 -9.28 9.26 6.09
CA GLU A 4 -7.84 9.10 5.86
C GLU A 4 -7.11 10.45 5.72
N ALA A 5 -7.76 11.43 5.07
CA ALA A 5 -7.23 12.78 4.95
C ALA A 5 -7.03 13.47 6.32
N ASN A 6 -7.92 13.29 7.29
CA ASN A 6 -7.80 13.95 8.59
C ASN A 6 -6.68 13.34 9.47
N GLY A 7 -6.41 12.04 9.34
CA GLY A 7 -5.28 11.38 10.02
C GLY A 7 -3.93 11.83 9.46
N GLU A 8 -3.84 11.98 8.14
CA GLU A 8 -2.65 12.50 7.45
C GLU A 8 -2.42 13.99 7.74
N ILE A 9 -3.49 14.81 7.73
CA ILE A 9 -3.43 16.24 8.07
C ILE A 9 -2.93 16.45 9.51
N SER A 10 -3.36 15.62 10.46
CA SER A 10 -2.89 15.72 11.86
C SER A 10 -1.41 15.36 11.98
N ASN A 11 -0.95 14.29 11.34
CA ASN A 11 0.45 13.86 11.37
C ASN A 11 1.38 14.85 10.65
N GLU A 12 0.92 15.41 9.54
CA GLU A 12 1.65 16.44 8.79
C GLU A 12 1.72 17.76 9.56
N TYR A 13 0.66 18.11 10.29
CA TYR A 13 0.65 19.25 11.20
C TYR A 13 1.67 19.09 12.34
N TYR A 14 1.75 17.92 12.98
CA TYR A 14 2.77 17.64 14.01
C TYR A 14 4.20 17.72 13.46
N LYS A 15 4.43 17.19 12.26
CA LYS A 15 5.75 17.29 11.60
C LYS A 15 6.11 18.74 11.30
N LYS A 16 5.17 19.54 10.79
CA LYS A 16 5.37 20.97 10.51
C LYS A 16 5.62 21.77 11.79
N LEU A 17 4.85 21.52 12.86
CA LEU A 17 5.00 22.19 14.14
C LEU A 17 6.36 21.86 14.78
N ASN A 18 6.78 20.59 14.76
CA ASN A 18 8.07 20.17 15.29
C ASN A 18 9.24 20.76 14.46
N GLN A 19 9.10 20.80 13.13
CA GLN A 19 10.08 21.45 12.26
C GLN A 19 10.20 22.95 12.54
N GLN A 20 9.09 23.65 12.80
CA GLN A 20 9.09 25.06 13.19
C GLN A 20 9.78 25.29 14.54
N ILE A 21 9.55 24.43 15.53
CA ILE A 21 10.22 24.51 16.84
C ILE A 21 11.74 24.38 16.66
N VAL A 22 12.19 23.39 15.89
CA VAL A 22 13.64 23.18 15.63
C VAL A 22 14.26 24.35 14.87
N GLN A 23 13.57 24.89 13.87
CA GLN A 23 14.04 26.04 13.10
C GLN A 23 14.17 27.29 13.99
N LYS A 24 13.18 27.55 14.85
CA LYS A 24 13.21 28.67 15.79
C LYS A 24 14.29 28.49 16.86
N ASP A 25 14.50 27.29 17.39
CA ASP A 25 15.60 26.99 18.33
C ASP A 25 16.98 27.28 17.71
N ASN A 26 17.16 26.94 16.42
CA ASN A 26 18.40 27.23 15.71
C ASN A 26 18.60 28.74 15.48
N LEU A 27 17.53 29.46 15.14
CA LEU A 27 17.56 30.93 14.97
C LEU A 27 17.92 31.63 16.29
N ILE A 28 17.36 31.19 17.40
CA ILE A 28 17.66 31.71 18.74
C ILE A 28 19.13 31.48 19.08
N LYS A 29 19.69 30.29 18.80
CA LYS A 29 21.13 30.02 19.02
C LYS A 29 22.03 30.93 18.20
N LEU A 30 21.66 31.21 16.95
CA LEU A 30 22.38 32.16 16.07
C LEU A 30 22.33 33.59 16.63
N LEU A 31 21.15 34.05 17.06
CA LEU A 31 20.98 35.36 17.68
C LEU A 31 21.76 35.48 19.00
N GLN A 32 21.77 34.43 19.83
CA GLN A 32 22.57 34.39 21.07
C GLN A 32 24.07 34.47 20.81
N LEU A 33 24.56 33.85 19.72
CA LEU A 33 25.96 33.97 19.29
C LEU A 33 26.27 35.39 18.82
N GLN A 34 25.38 36.01 18.03
CA GLN A 34 25.53 37.41 17.60
C GLN A 34 25.54 38.38 18.79
N ILE A 35 24.65 38.19 19.77
CA ILE A 35 24.62 38.96 21.02
C ILE A 35 25.96 38.80 21.77
N ARG A 36 26.52 37.59 21.84
CA ARG A 36 27.81 37.35 22.51
C ARG A 36 28.97 38.05 21.79
N ASN A 37 28.97 38.05 20.45
CA ASN A 37 29.98 38.72 19.63
C ASN A 37 29.89 40.25 19.73
N LEU A 38 28.68 40.81 19.67
CA LEU A 38 28.46 42.25 19.85
C LEU A 38 28.87 42.70 21.27
N LYS A 39 28.57 41.89 22.29
CA LYS A 39 28.97 42.19 23.67
C LYS A 39 30.48 42.20 23.86
N THR A 40 31.19 41.23 23.27
CA THR A 40 32.67 41.18 23.30
C THR A 40 33.32 42.33 22.52
N GLN A 41 32.69 42.79 21.42
CA GLN A 41 33.15 43.97 20.69
C GLN A 41 33.00 45.25 21.51
N ILE A 42 31.86 45.44 22.18
CA ILE A 42 31.61 46.57 23.10
C ILE A 42 32.60 46.58 24.26
N ASP A 43 32.89 45.42 24.86
CA ASP A 43 33.84 45.29 25.97
C ASP A 43 35.31 45.57 25.53
N SER A 44 35.60 45.63 24.23
CA SER A 44 36.95 45.77 23.66
C SER A 44 37.26 47.13 23.00
N GLY A 45 36.27 48.01 22.83
CA GLY A 45 36.42 49.29 22.12
C GLY A 45 36.58 50.51 23.04
N GLU A 46 37.54 51.41 22.73
CA GLU A 46 37.84 52.65 23.49
C GLU A 46 37.04 53.90 23.04
N ASP A 47 36.26 53.84 21.95
CA ASP A 47 35.52 54.99 21.39
C ASP A 47 34.04 55.05 21.81
N SER A 48 33.67 56.10 22.54
CA SER A 48 32.34 56.24 23.17
C SER A 48 31.14 56.33 22.20
N LYS A 49 31.34 56.76 20.95
CA LYS A 49 30.23 56.91 19.99
C LYS A 49 29.91 55.62 19.23
N GLU A 50 30.92 54.84 18.87
CA GLU A 50 30.73 53.53 18.24
C GLU A 50 30.21 52.51 19.27
N ALA A 51 30.62 52.64 20.53
CA ALA A 51 30.08 51.84 21.63
C ALA A 51 28.56 52.07 21.82
N ASP A 52 28.07 53.30 21.71
CA ASP A 52 26.63 53.62 21.84
C ASP A 52 25.78 53.03 20.69
N GLU A 53 26.31 52.99 19.46
CA GLU A 53 25.63 52.39 18.31
C GLU A 53 25.62 50.86 18.39
N LEU A 54 26.73 50.24 18.80
CA LEU A 54 26.80 48.81 19.06
C LEU A 54 25.90 48.38 20.22
N GLN A 55 25.79 49.22 21.26
CA GLN A 55 24.90 48.97 22.39
C GLN A 55 23.41 48.98 21.98
N LYS A 56 23.00 49.91 21.11
CA LYS A 56 21.64 49.90 20.53
C LYS A 56 21.37 48.65 19.70
N ALA A 57 22.30 48.25 18.84
CA ALA A 57 22.17 47.03 18.05
C ALA A 57 22.11 45.77 18.92
N LEU A 58 22.87 45.74 20.02
CA LEU A 58 22.84 44.67 21.01
C LEU A 58 21.47 44.58 21.69
N ASP A 59 20.89 45.71 22.09
CA ASP A 59 19.61 45.74 22.80
C ASP A 59 18.42 45.43 21.87
N GLU A 60 18.48 45.82 20.59
CA GLU A 60 17.53 45.38 19.56
C GLU A 60 17.59 43.85 19.35
N LYS A 61 18.79 43.28 19.26
CA LYS A 61 18.97 41.82 19.08
C LYS A 61 18.56 41.01 20.30
N LYS A 62 18.75 41.55 21.52
CA LYS A 62 18.21 40.95 22.75
C LYS A 62 16.68 40.94 22.75
N SER A 63 16.04 42.05 22.40
CA SER A 63 14.58 42.12 22.34
C SER A 63 14.00 41.17 21.28
N GLU A 64 14.67 41.01 20.14
CA GLU A 64 14.30 40.03 19.11
C GLU A 64 14.45 38.58 19.62
N ALA A 65 15.52 38.27 20.35
CA ALA A 65 15.72 36.96 20.96
C ALA A 65 14.68 36.64 22.04
N GLU A 66 14.30 37.61 22.87
CA GLU A 66 13.26 37.46 23.91
C GLU A 66 11.89 37.16 23.29
N LYS A 67 11.50 37.88 22.23
CA LYS A 67 10.23 37.63 21.52
C LYS A 67 10.18 36.23 20.91
N LEU A 68 11.29 35.78 20.30
CA LEU A 68 11.37 34.45 19.72
C LEU A 68 11.33 33.34 20.78
N LEU A 69 11.91 33.58 21.97
CA LEU A 69 11.83 32.67 23.10
C LEU A 69 10.40 32.53 23.63
N GLU A 70 9.68 33.64 23.84
CA GLU A 70 8.27 33.60 24.27
C GLU A 70 7.38 32.88 23.25
N GLU A 71 7.61 33.08 21.96
CA GLU A 71 6.82 32.42 20.92
C GLU A 71 7.14 30.92 20.82
N LEU A 72 8.38 30.53 21.09
CA LEU A 72 8.80 29.13 21.14
C LEU A 72 8.25 28.41 22.36
N GLU A 73 8.19 29.07 23.53
CA GLU A 73 7.53 28.52 24.71
C GLU A 73 6.05 28.26 24.46
N LYS A 74 5.32 29.22 23.87
CA LYS A 74 3.90 29.02 23.49
C LYS A 74 3.70 27.84 22.54
N GLN A 75 4.60 27.65 21.57
CA GLN A 75 4.53 26.51 20.65
C GLN A 75 4.83 25.18 21.34
N LYS A 76 5.75 25.16 22.32
CA LYS A 76 6.04 23.97 23.14
C LYS A 76 4.87 23.61 24.06
N GLU A 77 4.23 24.58 24.68
CA GLU A 77 3.02 24.37 25.49
C GLU A 77 1.86 23.80 24.66
N GLN A 78 1.66 24.34 23.44
CA GLN A 78 0.65 23.81 22.51
C GLN A 78 0.94 22.36 22.11
N PHE A 79 2.22 22.03 21.86
CA PHE A 79 2.62 20.66 21.55
C PHE A 79 2.37 19.70 22.72
N GLN A 80 2.70 20.11 23.94
CA GLN A 80 2.46 19.29 25.15
C GLN A 80 0.97 19.05 25.42
N LEU A 81 0.12 20.06 25.23
CA LEU A 81 -1.33 19.91 25.40
C LEU A 81 -1.91 18.90 24.40
N LEU A 82 -1.44 18.97 23.15
CA LEU A 82 -1.84 18.06 22.08
C LEU A 82 -1.37 16.62 22.31
N GLU A 83 -0.17 16.44 22.84
CA GLU A 83 0.38 15.14 23.24
C GLU A 83 -0.48 14.49 24.35
N GLN A 84 -0.83 15.27 25.38
CA GLN A 84 -1.72 14.81 26.46
C GLN A 84 -3.10 14.38 25.94
N GLN A 85 -3.69 15.15 25.01
CA GLN A 85 -4.97 14.81 24.40
C GLN A 85 -4.90 13.49 23.60
N LYS A 86 -3.77 13.23 22.91
CA LYS A 86 -3.58 11.98 22.17
C LYS A 86 -3.37 10.79 23.10
N ASP A 87 -2.64 10.96 24.19
CA ASP A 87 -2.47 9.91 25.19
C ASP A 87 -3.80 9.54 25.88
N GLU A 88 -4.67 10.52 26.14
CA GLU A 88 -6.02 10.26 26.65
C GLU A 88 -6.87 9.50 25.63
N GLN A 89 -6.85 9.90 24.35
CA GLN A 89 -7.55 9.16 23.29
C GLN A 89 -7.08 7.71 23.16
N ILE A 90 -5.77 7.46 23.29
CA ILE A 90 -5.21 6.10 23.25
C ILE A 90 -5.67 5.29 24.47
N LYS A 91 -5.71 5.89 25.66
CA LYS A 91 -6.21 5.22 26.87
C LYS A 91 -7.68 4.83 26.74
N ASP A 92 -8.51 5.72 26.21
CA ASP A 92 -9.94 5.45 26.00
C ASP A 92 -10.15 4.33 24.96
N LEU A 93 -9.40 4.35 23.86
CA LEU A 93 -9.44 3.28 22.86
C LEU A 93 -8.99 1.93 23.42
N ASN A 94 -7.93 1.93 24.24
CA ASN A 94 -7.47 0.71 24.90
C ASN A 94 -8.51 0.19 25.91
N ARG A 95 -9.21 1.07 26.62
CA ARG A 95 -10.31 0.66 27.52
C ARG A 95 -11.46 0.01 26.74
N ILE A 96 -11.86 0.62 25.63
CA ILE A 96 -12.90 0.07 24.74
C ILE A 96 -12.48 -1.30 24.18
N LEU A 97 -11.21 -1.45 23.80
CA LEU A 97 -10.65 -2.73 23.34
C LEU A 97 -10.63 -3.80 24.44
N GLU A 98 -10.33 -3.44 25.68
CA GLU A 98 -10.41 -4.37 26.80
C GLU A 98 -11.86 -4.77 27.12
N GLU A 99 -12.79 -3.82 27.10
CA GLU A 99 -14.23 -4.07 27.27
C GLU A 99 -14.75 -5.04 26.18
N GLN A 100 -14.35 -4.85 24.92
CA GLN A 100 -14.68 -5.77 23.81
C GLN A 100 -14.05 -7.17 23.98
N LYS A 101 -12.78 -7.26 24.39
CA LYS A 101 -12.11 -8.55 24.66
C LYS A 101 -12.74 -9.31 25.83
N THR A 102 -13.30 -8.61 26.81
CA THR A 102 -14.07 -9.26 27.88
C THR A 102 -15.43 -9.74 27.40
N SER A 103 -16.08 -9.03 26.47
CA SER A 103 -17.32 -9.47 25.82
C SER A 103 -17.13 -10.69 24.90
N GLU A 104 -15.97 -10.87 24.28
CA GLU A 104 -15.63 -12.08 23.51
C GLU A 104 -15.39 -13.32 24.39
N LYS A 105 -15.22 -13.14 25.71
CA LYS A 105 -15.00 -14.23 26.69
C LYS A 105 -16.27 -14.71 27.39
N ASP A 106 -17.45 -14.37 26.90
CA ASP A 106 -18.69 -14.94 27.41
C ASP A 106 -18.93 -16.35 26.86
N LEU A 107 -18.51 -17.34 27.67
CA LEU A 107 -18.63 -18.80 27.49
C LEU A 107 -20.07 -19.35 27.27
N GLN A 108 -21.07 -18.51 26.96
CA GLN A 108 -22.46 -18.91 26.74
C GLN A 108 -22.88 -18.98 25.26
N ASN A 109 -22.13 -18.40 24.34
CA ASN A 109 -22.49 -18.39 22.91
C ASN A 109 -21.97 -19.61 22.14
N ALA A 110 -20.82 -20.19 22.51
CA ALA A 110 -20.27 -21.35 21.83
C ALA A 110 -21.18 -22.59 21.93
N ALA A 111 -21.79 -22.84 23.10
CA ALA A 111 -22.71 -23.97 23.29
C ALA A 111 -24.05 -23.79 22.56
N LYS A 112 -24.55 -22.54 22.44
CA LYS A 112 -25.76 -22.25 21.67
C LYS A 112 -25.53 -22.37 20.17
N ILE A 113 -24.34 -22.02 19.68
CA ILE A 113 -23.97 -22.14 18.27
C ILE A 113 -23.90 -23.62 17.88
N GLU A 114 -23.26 -24.48 18.67
CA GLU A 114 -23.24 -25.93 18.40
C GLU A 114 -24.65 -26.56 18.41
N GLU A 115 -25.54 -26.13 19.31
CA GLU A 115 -26.93 -26.59 19.35
C GLU A 115 -27.72 -26.13 18.10
N GLN A 116 -27.51 -24.88 17.67
CA GLN A 116 -28.14 -24.31 16.48
C GLN A 116 -27.61 -24.98 15.20
N GLU A 117 -26.32 -25.27 15.10
CA GLU A 117 -25.74 -26.00 13.96
C GLU A 117 -26.31 -27.42 13.85
N ARG A 118 -26.51 -28.12 14.97
CA ARG A 118 -27.17 -29.43 14.97
C ARG A 118 -28.64 -29.35 14.55
N GLN A 119 -29.35 -28.29 14.91
CA GLN A 119 -30.72 -28.07 14.47
C GLN A 119 -30.81 -27.75 12.98
N ILE A 120 -29.88 -26.92 12.47
CA ILE A 120 -29.79 -26.62 11.03
C ILE A 120 -29.56 -27.89 10.22
N GLN A 121 -28.61 -28.74 10.62
CA GLN A 121 -28.35 -30.00 9.92
C GLN A 121 -29.57 -30.95 9.90
N LYS A 122 -30.37 -30.98 10.95
CA LYS A 122 -31.63 -31.76 10.96
C LYS A 122 -32.66 -31.19 10.00
N LEU A 123 -32.84 -29.87 10.01
CA LEU A 123 -33.79 -29.21 9.12
C LEU A 123 -33.38 -29.33 7.65
N GLU A 124 -32.08 -29.29 7.35
CA GLU A 124 -31.56 -29.53 6.00
C GLU A 124 -31.86 -30.96 5.51
N ALA A 125 -31.70 -31.97 6.37
CA ALA A 125 -32.06 -33.34 6.04
C ALA A 125 -33.58 -33.52 5.81
N GLU A 126 -34.42 -32.91 6.64
CA GLU A 126 -35.88 -32.94 6.47
C GLU A 126 -36.34 -32.21 5.19
N ILE A 127 -35.69 -31.09 4.84
CA ILE A 127 -35.99 -30.37 3.59
C ILE A 127 -35.63 -31.21 2.36
N GLU A 128 -34.52 -31.93 2.41
CA GLU A 128 -34.09 -32.76 1.28
C GLU A 128 -35.03 -33.96 1.10
N GLU A 129 -35.44 -34.62 2.19
CA GLU A 129 -36.46 -35.69 2.14
C GLU A 129 -37.80 -35.17 1.60
N ALA A 130 -38.23 -33.98 2.02
CA ALA A 130 -39.44 -33.36 1.50
C ALA A 130 -39.34 -33.01 0.01
N ARG A 131 -38.17 -32.58 -0.47
CA ARG A 131 -37.92 -32.32 -1.90
C ARG A 131 -38.00 -33.60 -2.72
N GLU A 132 -37.37 -34.68 -2.28
CA GLU A 132 -37.46 -35.98 -2.94
C GLU A 132 -38.92 -36.47 -3.02
N ALA A 133 -39.70 -36.30 -1.95
CA ALA A 133 -41.12 -36.65 -1.93
C ALA A 133 -41.96 -35.79 -2.91
N VAL A 134 -41.65 -34.49 -3.05
CA VAL A 134 -42.31 -33.61 -4.03
C VAL A 134 -41.98 -34.03 -5.45
N VAL A 135 -40.72 -34.36 -5.76
CA VAL A 135 -40.30 -34.85 -7.08
C VAL A 135 -41.03 -36.16 -7.43
N ALA A 136 -41.11 -37.10 -6.49
CA ALA A 136 -41.85 -38.34 -6.70
C ALA A 136 -43.34 -38.09 -6.97
N LYS A 137 -43.95 -37.14 -6.25
CA LYS A 137 -45.35 -36.73 -6.46
C LYS A 137 -45.57 -36.03 -7.80
N THR A 138 -44.63 -35.21 -8.26
CA THR A 138 -44.73 -34.56 -9.59
C THR A 138 -44.63 -35.59 -10.70
N ASP A 139 -43.74 -36.57 -10.59
CA ASP A 139 -43.61 -37.65 -11.57
C ASP A 139 -44.88 -38.52 -11.65
N GLU A 140 -45.53 -38.80 -10.51
CA GLU A 140 -46.83 -39.47 -10.48
C GLU A 140 -47.94 -38.65 -11.15
N LEU A 141 -47.95 -37.33 -10.93
CA LEU A 141 -48.93 -36.43 -11.54
C LEU A 141 -48.72 -36.31 -13.05
N GLU A 142 -47.48 -36.25 -13.53
CA GLU A 142 -47.18 -36.26 -14.97
C GLU A 142 -47.63 -37.55 -15.64
N LYS A 143 -47.38 -38.71 -15.01
CA LYS A 143 -47.88 -40.00 -15.51
C LYS A 143 -49.40 -40.02 -15.62
N ARG A 144 -50.11 -39.59 -14.57
CA ARG A 144 -51.58 -39.46 -14.61
C ARG A 144 -52.06 -38.48 -15.67
N ASN A 145 -51.36 -37.37 -15.87
CA ASN A 145 -51.74 -36.38 -16.87
C ASN A 145 -51.58 -36.94 -18.29
N ASN A 146 -50.54 -37.73 -18.53
CA ASN A 146 -50.35 -38.42 -19.81
C ASN A 146 -51.44 -39.48 -20.06
N GLU A 147 -51.81 -40.26 -19.04
CA GLU A 147 -52.94 -41.21 -19.11
C GLU A 147 -54.29 -40.51 -19.37
N ASN A 148 -54.52 -39.36 -18.71
CA ASN A 148 -55.70 -38.55 -18.95
C ASN A 148 -55.71 -37.95 -20.36
N ASN A 149 -54.56 -37.51 -20.88
CA ASN A 149 -54.47 -37.00 -22.25
C ASN A 149 -54.74 -38.10 -23.29
N SER A 150 -54.23 -39.32 -23.08
CA SER A 150 -54.55 -40.44 -23.98
C SER A 150 -56.04 -40.78 -23.97
N THR A 151 -56.68 -40.80 -22.78
CA THR A 151 -58.13 -41.05 -22.70
C THR A 151 -58.95 -39.91 -23.31
N ILE A 152 -58.51 -38.66 -23.19
CA ILE A 152 -59.13 -37.51 -23.87
C ILE A 152 -59.02 -37.66 -25.40
N GLU A 153 -57.87 -38.10 -25.93
CA GLU A 153 -57.74 -38.34 -27.37
C GLU A 153 -58.64 -39.47 -27.86
N GLU A 154 -58.73 -40.56 -27.11
CA GLU A 154 -59.67 -41.66 -27.39
C GLU A 154 -61.11 -41.17 -27.40
N LEU A 155 -61.53 -40.39 -26.39
CA LEU A 155 -62.86 -39.79 -26.33
C LEU A 155 -63.12 -38.81 -27.47
N LYS A 156 -62.14 -37.99 -27.86
CA LYS A 156 -62.26 -37.10 -29.03
C LYS A 156 -62.47 -37.90 -30.31
N SER A 157 -61.71 -38.98 -30.51
CA SER A 157 -61.88 -39.86 -31.67
C SER A 157 -63.25 -40.54 -31.69
N ALA A 158 -63.77 -40.94 -30.52
CA ALA A 158 -65.10 -41.50 -30.37
C ALA A 158 -66.20 -40.47 -30.64
N ILE A 159 -66.03 -39.23 -30.18
CA ILE A 159 -66.96 -38.12 -30.49
C ILE A 159 -66.95 -37.81 -31.98
N GLU A 160 -65.79 -37.81 -32.65
CA GLU A 160 -65.71 -37.57 -34.09
C GLU A 160 -66.38 -38.69 -34.88
N SER A 161 -66.18 -39.94 -34.45
CA SER A 161 -66.92 -41.11 -34.95
C SER A 161 -68.43 -40.93 -34.76
N LEU A 162 -68.88 -40.60 -33.55
CA LEU A 162 -70.30 -40.41 -33.26
C LEU A 162 -70.89 -39.23 -34.06
N LYS A 163 -70.16 -38.13 -34.23
CA LYS A 163 -70.57 -37.01 -35.09
C LYS A 163 -70.74 -37.45 -36.53
N SER A 164 -69.80 -38.21 -37.08
CA SER A 164 -69.92 -38.76 -38.44
C SER A 164 -71.11 -39.73 -38.56
N GLN A 165 -71.41 -40.51 -37.52
CA GLN A 165 -72.60 -41.36 -37.47
C GLN A 165 -73.88 -40.54 -37.36
N LEU A 166 -73.84 -39.42 -36.65
CA LEU A 166 -74.97 -38.51 -36.47
C LEU A 166 -75.22 -37.68 -37.74
N GLU A 167 -74.19 -37.21 -38.45
CA GLU A 167 -74.33 -36.63 -39.80
C GLU A 167 -74.88 -37.66 -40.79
N ASN A 168 -74.44 -38.92 -40.72
CA ASN A 168 -74.99 -39.99 -41.55
C ASN A 168 -76.45 -40.31 -41.17
N ALA A 169 -76.80 -40.28 -39.89
CA ALA A 169 -78.16 -40.49 -39.40
C ALA A 169 -79.08 -39.30 -39.72
N GLU A 170 -78.59 -38.07 -39.64
CA GLU A 170 -79.28 -36.85 -40.05
C GLU A 170 -79.46 -36.81 -41.57
N ALA A 171 -78.45 -37.18 -42.36
CA ALA A 171 -78.60 -37.36 -43.80
C ALA A 171 -79.62 -38.47 -44.15
N SER A 172 -79.71 -39.52 -43.32
CA SER A 172 -80.72 -40.57 -43.44
C SER A 172 -82.11 -40.11 -42.98
N ALA A 173 -82.20 -39.24 -41.98
CA ALA A 173 -83.44 -38.69 -41.43
C ALA A 173 -84.00 -37.53 -42.29
N LEU A 174 -83.15 -36.70 -42.91
CA LEU A 174 -83.56 -35.72 -43.94
C LEU A 174 -84.00 -36.40 -45.25
N ALA A 175 -83.66 -37.67 -45.45
CA ALA A 175 -84.14 -38.49 -46.57
C ALA A 175 -85.39 -39.33 -46.23
N SER A 176 -85.91 -39.29 -45.00
CA SER A 176 -87.13 -40.02 -44.62
C SER A 176 -87.98 -39.29 -43.57
N SER A 177 -89.02 -38.63 -44.09
CA SER A 177 -90.07 -37.88 -43.42
C SER A 177 -90.82 -38.65 -42.31
N GLY A 178 -90.97 -38.05 -41.12
CA GLY A 178 -92.21 -38.11 -40.32
C GLY A 178 -92.13 -38.53 -38.84
N ASN A 179 -92.44 -37.56 -37.95
CA ASN A 179 -93.11 -37.66 -36.63
C ASN A 179 -92.36 -38.29 -35.43
N SER A 180 -92.58 -37.99 -34.14
CA SER A 180 -93.14 -36.87 -33.35
C SER A 180 -93.05 -37.30 -31.86
N ALA A 181 -92.01 -36.94 -31.11
CA ALA A 181 -91.94 -37.23 -29.66
C ALA A 181 -90.99 -36.31 -28.86
N GLU A 182 -89.94 -35.73 -29.47
CA GLU A 182 -88.95 -34.91 -28.77
C GLU A 182 -89.44 -33.48 -28.41
N THR A 183 -90.65 -33.13 -28.85
CA THR A 183 -91.26 -31.82 -28.60
C THR A 183 -91.71 -31.61 -27.15
N GLU A 184 -91.90 -32.67 -26.35
CA GLU A 184 -92.37 -32.53 -24.96
C GLU A 184 -91.24 -32.19 -23.97
N GLU A 185 -90.01 -32.64 -24.23
CA GLU A 185 -88.87 -32.39 -23.32
C GLU A 185 -88.37 -30.92 -23.39
N LEU A 186 -88.51 -30.28 -24.55
CA LEU A 186 -88.17 -28.86 -24.75
C LEU A 186 -89.17 -27.91 -24.06
N ILE A 187 -90.43 -28.30 -23.92
CA ILE A 187 -91.47 -27.49 -23.26
C ILE A 187 -91.18 -27.35 -21.76
N SER A 188 -90.69 -28.41 -21.11
CA SER A 188 -90.36 -28.38 -19.68
C SER A 188 -89.20 -27.43 -19.36
N LYS A 189 -88.18 -27.34 -20.23
CA LYS A 189 -87.03 -26.44 -20.03
C LYS A 189 -87.39 -24.97 -20.26
N LEU A 190 -88.35 -24.69 -21.14
CA LEU A 190 -88.82 -23.32 -21.43
C LEU A 190 -89.64 -22.74 -20.26
N ALA A 191 -90.50 -23.55 -19.63
CA ALA A 191 -91.30 -23.12 -18.48
C ALA A 191 -90.44 -22.73 -17.26
N GLN A 192 -89.31 -23.39 -17.06
CA GLN A 192 -88.41 -23.11 -15.94
C GLN A 192 -87.68 -21.76 -16.13
N ALA A 193 -87.27 -21.43 -17.35
CA ALA A 193 -86.64 -20.15 -17.68
C ALA A 193 -87.61 -18.95 -17.65
N GLU A 194 -88.90 -19.16 -17.98
CA GLU A 194 -89.90 -18.08 -17.92
C GLU A 194 -90.21 -17.63 -16.47
N ASN A 195 -90.14 -18.54 -15.50
CA ASN A 195 -90.41 -18.22 -14.10
C ASN A 195 -89.30 -17.37 -13.45
N GLU A 196 -88.03 -17.65 -13.78
CA GLU A 196 -86.88 -16.85 -13.33
C GLU A 196 -86.91 -15.42 -13.90
N ASN A 197 -87.41 -15.25 -15.13
CA ASN A 197 -87.52 -13.94 -15.77
C ASN A 197 -88.65 -13.07 -15.16
N LEU A 198 -89.73 -13.70 -14.68
CA LEU A 198 -90.82 -13.01 -13.97
C LEU A 198 -90.36 -12.43 -12.64
N GLN A 199 -89.57 -13.19 -11.85
CA GLN A 199 -89.05 -12.71 -10.57
C GLN A 199 -88.10 -11.51 -10.73
N LEU A 200 -87.27 -11.48 -11.78
CA LEU A 200 -86.38 -10.35 -12.05
C LEU A 200 -87.13 -9.07 -12.43
N LYS A 201 -88.27 -9.17 -13.13
CA LYS A 201 -89.08 -8.00 -13.49
C LYS A 201 -89.80 -7.38 -12.30
N GLU A 202 -90.23 -8.18 -11.34
CA GLU A 202 -90.93 -7.70 -10.14
C GLU A 202 -89.99 -6.88 -9.22
N ASN A 203 -88.73 -7.31 -9.08
CA ASN A 203 -87.71 -6.57 -8.32
C ASN A 203 -87.35 -5.21 -8.97
N LEU A 204 -87.34 -5.13 -10.30
CA LEU A 204 -87.05 -3.88 -11.02
C LEU A 204 -88.14 -2.83 -10.76
N LEU A 205 -89.41 -3.24 -10.76
CA LEU A 205 -90.56 -2.35 -10.56
C LEU A 205 -90.58 -1.75 -9.14
N GLN A 206 -90.19 -2.52 -8.11
CA GLN A 206 -90.09 -2.00 -6.75
C GLN A 206 -89.04 -0.87 -6.63
N SER A 207 -87.88 -1.03 -7.25
CA SER A 207 -86.81 -0.02 -7.21
C SER A 207 -87.19 1.27 -7.96
N GLU A 208 -88.05 1.22 -8.96
CA GLU A 208 -88.51 2.42 -9.69
C GLU A 208 -89.50 3.25 -8.86
N ASN A 209 -90.37 2.62 -8.07
CA ASN A 209 -91.34 3.32 -7.22
C ASN A 209 -90.66 4.12 -6.10
N GLU A 210 -89.62 3.57 -5.46
CA GLU A 210 -88.85 4.28 -4.41
C GLU A 210 -88.17 5.55 -4.94
N ARG A 211 -87.72 5.54 -6.20
CA ARG A 211 -87.10 6.70 -6.84
C ARG A 211 -88.08 7.84 -7.09
N ASP A 212 -89.33 7.52 -7.40
CA ASP A 212 -90.34 8.53 -7.71
C ASP A 212 -90.92 9.18 -6.44
N GLU A 213 -90.99 8.46 -5.31
CA GLU A 213 -91.34 9.04 -4.01
C GLU A 213 -90.33 10.11 -3.56
N LEU A 214 -89.03 9.84 -3.68
CA LEU A 214 -87.97 10.81 -3.30
C LEU A 214 -87.98 12.09 -4.16
N LYS A 215 -88.46 12.03 -5.40
CA LYS A 215 -88.61 13.22 -6.26
C LYS A 215 -89.77 14.12 -5.83
N ILE A 216 -90.82 13.54 -5.26
CA ILE A 216 -91.99 14.30 -4.79
C ILE A 216 -91.63 15.08 -3.52
N GLU A 217 -90.84 14.50 -2.60
CA GLU A 217 -90.37 15.21 -1.40
C GLU A 217 -89.46 16.42 -1.71
N LEU A 218 -88.59 16.32 -2.72
CA LEU A 218 -87.72 17.42 -3.14
C LEU A 218 -88.49 18.61 -3.74
N ALA A 219 -89.65 18.36 -4.38
CA ALA A 219 -90.48 19.41 -4.98
C ALA A 219 -91.32 20.18 -3.93
N ALA A 220 -91.63 19.55 -2.79
CA ALA A 220 -92.40 20.18 -1.70
C ALA A 220 -91.59 21.23 -0.92
N PHE A 221 -90.26 21.11 -0.87
CA PHE A 221 -89.40 22.05 -0.15
C PHE A 221 -89.18 23.40 -0.88
N GLN A 222 -89.49 23.50 -2.16
CA GLN A 222 -89.17 24.69 -2.98
C GLN A 222 -90.32 25.71 -3.14
N THR A 223 -91.49 25.49 -2.53
CA THR A 223 -92.69 26.31 -2.79
C THR A 223 -93.20 27.16 -1.61
N LEU A 224 -92.43 27.30 -0.54
CA LEU A 224 -92.87 27.99 0.70
C LEU A 224 -92.47 29.47 0.85
N ASP A 225 -91.93 30.15 -0.18
CA ASP A 225 -91.31 31.47 0.01
C ASP A 225 -91.86 32.61 -0.90
N ALA A 226 -93.13 32.54 -1.29
CA ALA A 226 -93.74 33.64 -2.06
C ALA A 226 -95.24 33.79 -1.81
N ASN A 227 -95.64 34.54 -0.77
CA ASN A 227 -96.68 35.59 -0.87
C ASN A 227 -96.99 36.26 0.49
N ASP A 228 -97.27 37.57 0.41
CA ASP A 228 -97.97 38.46 1.36
C ASP A 228 -97.19 39.33 2.37
N ARG A 229 -96.70 40.47 1.83
CA ARG A 229 -97.10 41.87 2.15
C ARG A 229 -96.99 42.43 3.59
N GLN A 230 -95.98 43.29 3.74
CA GLN A 230 -95.96 44.67 4.29
C GLN A 230 -97.06 45.18 5.26
N ASN A 231 -96.54 45.79 6.35
CA ASN A 231 -97.09 46.80 7.28
C ASN A 231 -97.75 46.32 8.59
N ASP A 232 -96.93 46.15 9.64
CA ASP A 232 -97.01 46.96 10.87
C ASP A 232 -95.61 47.09 11.51
N THR A 233 -94.90 48.13 11.08
CA THR A 233 -93.43 48.25 11.01
C THR A 233 -92.79 49.09 12.13
N SER A 234 -93.27 49.00 13.38
CA SER A 234 -92.73 49.84 14.46
C SER A 234 -92.08 49.09 15.63
N GLU A 235 -92.59 47.93 16.05
CA GLU A 235 -92.00 47.17 17.17
C GLU A 235 -90.87 46.24 16.70
N ASP A 236 -91.00 45.69 15.50
CA ASP A 236 -89.98 44.83 14.91
C ASP A 236 -88.70 45.60 14.55
N LEU A 237 -88.78 46.89 14.20
CA LEU A 237 -87.59 47.68 13.86
C LEU A 237 -86.69 47.92 15.09
N GLU A 238 -87.27 48.02 16.30
CA GLU A 238 -86.50 48.11 17.55
C GLU A 238 -85.93 46.75 17.95
N SER A 239 -86.69 45.66 17.78
CA SER A 239 -86.19 44.30 18.03
C SER A 239 -85.05 43.95 17.06
N TYR A 240 -85.17 44.31 15.78
CA TYR A 240 -84.12 44.16 14.78
C TYR A 240 -82.91 45.05 15.06
N LYS A 241 -83.07 46.27 15.59
CA LYS A 241 -81.92 47.09 16.01
C LYS A 241 -81.18 46.50 17.21
N LEU A 242 -81.91 45.94 18.17
CA LEU A 242 -81.32 45.28 19.33
C LEU A 242 -80.59 44.00 18.89
N GLU A 243 -81.20 43.25 17.99
CA GLU A 243 -80.62 42.03 17.42
C GLU A 243 -79.41 42.32 16.52
N VAL A 244 -79.44 43.40 15.73
CA VAL A 244 -78.28 43.87 14.97
C VAL A 244 -77.15 44.32 15.90
N SER A 245 -77.46 44.98 17.02
CA SER A 245 -76.44 45.35 18.01
C SER A 245 -75.84 44.12 18.69
N ARG A 246 -76.68 43.12 19.00
CA ARG A 246 -76.23 41.82 19.54
C ARG A 246 -75.34 41.08 18.54
N LEU A 247 -75.71 41.08 17.26
CA LEU A 247 -74.92 40.46 16.19
C LEU A 247 -73.61 41.20 15.90
N ILE A 248 -73.57 42.52 16.08
CA ILE A 248 -72.34 43.31 16.00
C ILE A 248 -71.41 42.97 17.17
N GLU A 249 -71.94 42.87 18.39
CA GLU A 249 -71.17 42.42 19.57
C GLU A 249 -70.63 40.99 19.36
N GLU A 250 -71.47 40.09 18.83
CA GLU A 250 -71.10 38.71 18.54
C GLU A 250 -70.06 38.61 17.41
N ASN A 251 -70.12 39.50 16.40
CA ASN A 251 -69.09 39.61 15.37
C ASN A 251 -67.78 40.18 15.91
N ASN A 252 -67.83 41.19 16.79
CA ASN A 252 -66.61 41.72 17.42
C ASN A 252 -65.94 40.65 18.30
N GLN A 253 -66.71 39.84 19.02
CA GLN A 253 -66.18 38.70 19.79
C GLN A 253 -65.57 37.64 18.89
N LYS A 254 -66.22 37.31 17.76
CA LYS A 254 -65.68 36.39 16.76
C LYS A 254 -64.43 36.95 16.07
N ASP A 255 -64.35 38.26 15.82
CA ASP A 255 -63.17 38.91 15.25
C ASP A 255 -61.99 38.91 16.23
N GLU A 256 -62.24 39.13 17.53
CA GLU A 256 -61.23 38.98 18.58
C GLU A 256 -60.76 37.52 18.71
N GLU A 257 -61.67 36.56 18.60
CA GLU A 257 -61.36 35.14 18.60
C GLU A 257 -60.55 34.73 17.36
N ILE A 258 -60.90 35.23 16.18
CA ILE A 258 -60.14 35.05 14.94
C ILE A 258 -58.75 35.67 15.08
N ALA A 259 -58.62 36.84 15.70
CA ALA A 259 -57.33 37.49 15.94
C ALA A 259 -56.44 36.65 16.88
N ARG A 260 -57.00 36.09 17.95
CA ARG A 260 -56.28 35.16 18.86
C ARG A 260 -55.90 33.86 18.15
N LEU A 261 -56.80 33.29 17.36
CA LEU A 261 -56.54 32.08 16.59
C LEU A 261 -55.44 32.32 15.55
N ARG A 262 -55.42 33.48 14.87
CA ARG A 262 -54.33 33.84 13.94
C ARG A 262 -52.98 33.91 14.63
N VAL A 263 -52.87 34.62 15.76
CA VAL A 263 -51.62 34.68 16.54
C VAL A 263 -51.16 33.29 16.99
N THR A 264 -52.09 32.43 17.38
CA THR A 264 -51.79 31.04 17.77
C THR A 264 -51.33 30.20 16.57
N LEU A 265 -51.88 30.47 15.38
CA LEU A 265 -51.56 29.79 14.13
C LEU A 265 -50.21 30.26 13.55
N GLU A 266 -49.87 31.55 13.68
CA GLU A 266 -48.54 32.08 13.38
C GLU A 266 -47.48 31.48 14.32
N ALA A 267 -47.74 31.40 15.63
CA ALA A 267 -46.84 30.76 16.59
C ALA A 267 -46.68 29.24 16.31
N SER A 268 -47.73 28.57 15.87
CA SER A 268 -47.68 27.16 15.45
C SER A 268 -46.89 26.97 14.13
N LYS A 269 -46.97 27.92 13.20
CA LYS A 269 -46.17 27.91 11.95
C LYS A 269 -44.68 28.11 12.20
N GLU A 270 -44.29 28.99 13.13
CA GLU A 270 -42.88 29.13 13.54
C GLU A 270 -42.36 27.87 14.25
N GLY A 271 -43.22 27.18 15.03
CA GLY A 271 -42.92 25.87 15.60
C GLY A 271 -42.70 24.79 14.54
N LEU A 272 -43.59 24.69 13.54
CA LEU A 272 -43.45 23.72 12.44
C LEU A 272 -42.23 23.99 11.54
N ALA A 273 -41.84 25.25 11.36
CA ALA A 273 -40.65 25.61 10.58
C ALA A 273 -39.35 25.15 11.26
N ASN A 274 -39.27 25.24 12.60
CA ASN A 274 -38.15 24.70 13.38
C ASN A 274 -38.15 23.16 13.44
N ASP A 275 -39.33 22.53 13.45
CA ASP A 275 -39.45 21.06 13.36
C ASP A 275 -39.01 20.54 11.98
N LEU A 276 -39.28 21.25 10.88
CA LEU A 276 -38.80 20.87 9.55
C LEU A 276 -37.27 20.97 9.42
N GLN A 277 -36.65 22.00 9.98
CA GLN A 277 -35.19 22.13 10.00
C GLN A 277 -34.54 21.05 10.87
N SER A 278 -35.12 20.73 12.03
CA SER A 278 -34.60 19.65 12.87
C SER A 278 -34.79 18.26 12.24
N VAL A 279 -35.85 18.03 11.47
CA VAL A 279 -36.03 16.79 10.69
C VAL A 279 -35.00 16.67 9.57
N GLU A 280 -34.69 17.76 8.84
CA GLU A 280 -33.63 17.75 7.82
C GLU A 280 -32.24 17.52 8.43
N GLU A 281 -31.94 18.12 9.59
CA GLU A 281 -30.70 17.86 10.32
C GLU A 281 -30.62 16.41 10.83
N ILE A 282 -31.73 15.85 11.34
CA ILE A 282 -31.81 14.46 11.75
C ILE A 282 -31.63 13.52 10.55
N GLU A 283 -32.21 13.83 9.39
CA GLU A 283 -32.04 13.03 8.18
C GLU A 283 -30.60 13.06 7.65
N GLN A 284 -29.95 14.23 7.69
CA GLN A 284 -28.52 14.36 7.36
C GLN A 284 -27.62 13.59 8.34
N LEU A 285 -27.89 13.69 9.64
CA LEU A 285 -27.16 12.93 10.67
C LEU A 285 -27.40 11.42 10.51
N THR A 286 -28.62 11.00 10.20
CA THR A 286 -28.97 9.59 9.97
C THR A 286 -28.23 9.03 8.76
N ASN A 287 -28.16 9.81 7.67
CA ASN A 287 -27.39 9.44 6.48
C ASN A 287 -25.87 9.39 6.77
N GLN A 288 -25.34 10.32 7.56
CA GLN A 288 -23.94 10.28 7.99
C GLN A 288 -23.64 9.06 8.87
N VAL A 289 -24.54 8.70 9.80
CA VAL A 289 -24.41 7.51 10.63
C VAL A 289 -24.48 6.24 9.77
N ALA A 290 -25.37 6.18 8.78
CA ALA A 290 -25.46 5.07 7.84
C ALA A 290 -24.17 4.90 7.01
N ASP A 291 -23.62 6.00 6.49
CA ASP A 291 -22.34 5.99 5.77
C ASP A 291 -21.17 5.56 6.66
N GLN A 292 -21.16 6.02 7.92
CA GLN A 292 -20.17 5.60 8.91
C GLN A 292 -20.29 4.10 9.22
N LEU A 293 -21.49 3.57 9.39
CA LEU A 293 -21.72 2.13 9.62
C LEU A 293 -21.27 1.27 8.43
N LEU A 294 -21.55 1.71 7.20
CA LEU A 294 -21.05 1.04 5.99
C LEU A 294 -19.51 1.07 5.91
N SER A 295 -18.90 2.19 6.29
CA SER A 295 -17.45 2.30 6.34
C SER A 295 -16.84 1.37 7.40
N ILE A 296 -17.44 1.26 8.58
CA ILE A 296 -17.03 0.35 9.65
C ILE A 296 -17.11 -1.09 9.18
N GLN A 297 -18.21 -1.50 8.55
CA GLN A 297 -18.36 -2.85 8.00
C GLN A 297 -17.30 -3.16 6.93
N SER A 298 -16.91 -2.16 6.13
CA SER A 298 -15.82 -2.30 5.16
C SER A 298 -14.43 -2.40 5.81
N PHE A 299 -14.22 -1.74 6.95
CA PHE A 299 -12.98 -1.85 7.71
C PHE A 299 -12.91 -3.17 8.46
N GLU A 300 -14.01 -3.64 9.03
CA GLU A 300 -14.11 -4.95 9.66
C GLU A 300 -13.81 -6.08 8.68
N SER A 301 -14.30 -5.99 7.43
CA SER A 301 -13.97 -7.00 6.40
C SER A 301 -12.49 -6.95 6.00
N LYS A 302 -11.89 -5.76 5.87
CA LYS A 302 -10.45 -5.61 5.64
C LYS A 302 -9.62 -6.13 6.81
N ILE A 303 -10.03 -5.86 8.04
CA ILE A 303 -9.34 -6.34 9.26
C ILE A 303 -9.40 -7.86 9.30
N LYS A 304 -10.56 -8.48 9.02
CA LYS A 304 -10.68 -9.94 8.92
C LYS A 304 -9.79 -10.51 7.83
N GLY A 305 -9.74 -9.90 6.65
CA GLY A 305 -8.83 -10.32 5.57
C GLY A 305 -7.35 -10.20 5.95
N ILE A 306 -6.95 -9.16 6.66
CA ILE A 306 -5.58 -9.00 7.18
C ILE A 306 -5.29 -10.03 8.27
N GLN A 307 -6.26 -10.33 9.15
CA GLN A 307 -6.12 -11.34 10.18
C GLN A 307 -5.97 -12.75 9.60
N GLU A 308 -6.73 -13.11 8.55
CA GLU A 308 -6.57 -14.36 7.81
C GLU A 308 -5.19 -14.45 7.15
N GLN A 309 -4.73 -13.36 6.51
CA GLN A 309 -3.38 -13.31 5.94
C GLN A 309 -2.28 -13.46 7.00
N LEU A 310 -2.46 -12.84 8.17
CA LEU A 310 -1.52 -13.00 9.28
C LEU A 310 -1.53 -14.42 9.82
N PHE A 311 -2.71 -15.03 9.96
CA PHE A 311 -2.84 -16.43 10.39
C PHE A 311 -2.17 -17.40 9.42
N ASP A 312 -2.37 -17.21 8.11
CA ASP A 312 -1.70 -18.00 7.07
C ASP A 312 -0.17 -17.83 7.12
N LYS A 313 0.30 -16.60 7.34
CA LYS A 313 1.73 -16.30 7.48
C LYS A 313 2.32 -16.88 8.77
N GLU A 314 1.59 -16.85 9.87
CA GLU A 314 2.00 -17.49 11.13
C GLU A 314 2.04 -19.02 10.98
N ALA A 315 1.08 -19.62 10.27
CA ALA A 315 1.10 -21.03 9.93
C ALA A 315 2.27 -21.39 9.00
N GLU A 316 2.60 -20.54 8.02
CA GLU A 316 3.77 -20.69 7.15
C GLU A 316 5.07 -20.59 7.96
N ILE A 317 5.19 -19.61 8.86
CA ILE A 317 6.32 -19.45 9.78
C ILE A 317 6.44 -20.65 10.72
N SER A 318 5.34 -21.15 11.27
CA SER A 318 5.31 -22.33 12.15
C SER A 318 5.79 -23.58 11.39
N ASN A 319 5.32 -23.78 10.16
CA ASN A 319 5.79 -24.85 9.29
C ASN A 319 7.27 -24.69 8.91
N LEU A 320 7.74 -23.47 8.67
CA LEU A 320 9.14 -23.19 8.39
C LEU A 320 10.02 -23.43 9.62
N LYS A 321 9.58 -23.03 10.82
CA LYS A 321 10.24 -23.31 12.09
C LYS A 321 10.31 -24.81 12.34
N ARG A 322 9.20 -25.54 12.16
CA ARG A 322 9.18 -27.00 12.25
C ARG A 322 10.13 -27.65 11.25
N ARG A 323 10.17 -27.19 9.98
CA ARG A 323 11.16 -27.65 8.99
C ARG A 323 12.60 -27.25 9.34
N LEU A 324 12.81 -26.20 10.10
CA LEU A 324 14.13 -25.76 10.59
C LEU A 324 14.57 -26.56 11.81
N GLU A 325 13.64 -26.95 12.68
CA GLU A 325 13.83 -27.80 13.87
C GLU A 325 13.89 -29.30 13.53
N GLU A 326 13.30 -29.74 12.42
CA GLU A 326 13.49 -31.08 11.83
C GLU A 326 14.79 -31.15 10.98
N LYS A 327 15.36 -30.00 10.60
CA LYS A 327 16.61 -29.91 9.82
C LYS A 327 17.93 -29.96 10.60
N PRO A 328 18.08 -29.76 11.92
CA PRO A 328 19.39 -29.77 12.53
C PRO A 328 19.98 -31.20 12.55
N GLU A 329 19.14 -32.23 12.60
CA GLU A 329 19.58 -33.63 12.47
C GLU A 329 19.85 -34.01 11.00
N ALA A 330 18.98 -33.63 10.06
CA ALA A 330 19.20 -33.90 8.63
C ALA A 330 20.27 -33.02 7.96
N ALA A 331 20.53 -31.80 8.46
CA ALA A 331 21.57 -30.90 7.95
C ALA A 331 22.95 -31.21 8.56
N ALA A 332 23.02 -31.82 9.74
CA ALA A 332 24.26 -32.41 10.24
C ALA A 332 24.69 -33.62 9.38
N GLU A 333 23.72 -34.42 8.90
CA GLU A 333 23.98 -35.56 8.00
C GLU A 333 24.19 -35.16 6.52
N ALA A 334 23.64 -34.03 6.07
CA ALA A 334 23.81 -33.51 4.70
C ALA A 334 24.93 -32.47 4.54
N GLN A 335 25.64 -32.12 5.61
CA GLN A 335 26.91 -31.42 5.50
C GLN A 335 27.94 -32.43 4.99
N ILE A 336 28.27 -32.34 3.71
CA ILE A 336 29.45 -33.02 3.17
C ILE A 336 30.61 -32.62 4.09
N PRO A 337 31.29 -33.57 4.76
CA PRO A 337 32.49 -33.27 5.51
C PRO A 337 33.49 -32.71 4.50
N VAL A 338 33.71 -31.41 4.52
CA VAL A 338 34.75 -30.77 3.70
C VAL A 338 36.05 -30.98 4.46
N GLU A 339 36.47 -32.23 4.61
CA GLU A 339 37.79 -32.60 5.10
C GLU A 339 38.76 -32.55 3.92
N GLY A 340 39.43 -31.41 3.74
CA GLY A 340 40.60 -31.24 2.86
C GLY A 340 40.32 -31.38 1.35
N GLU A 341 41.00 -30.53 0.55
CA GLU A 341 41.13 -30.58 -0.93
C GLU A 341 40.21 -31.57 -1.66
N ASN A 342 38.89 -31.37 -1.54
CA ASN A 342 37.95 -32.34 -2.08
C ASN A 342 37.88 -32.03 -3.58
N ALA A 343 38.68 -32.75 -4.38
CA ALA A 343 38.87 -32.49 -5.81
C ALA A 343 37.53 -32.39 -6.58
N ILE A 344 36.49 -33.05 -6.06
CA ILE A 344 35.12 -32.96 -6.54
C ILE A 344 34.54 -31.56 -6.32
N ILE A 345 34.66 -31.01 -5.11
CA ILE A 345 34.19 -29.66 -4.78
C ILE A 345 34.98 -28.62 -5.57
N SER A 346 36.31 -28.78 -5.68
CA SER A 346 37.12 -27.90 -6.55
C SER A 346 36.65 -27.95 -8.00
N SER A 347 36.37 -29.14 -8.54
CA SER A 347 35.89 -29.30 -9.93
C SER A 347 34.50 -28.69 -10.14
N PHE A 348 33.62 -28.77 -9.15
CA PHE A 348 32.32 -28.09 -9.18
C PHE A 348 32.45 -26.57 -9.14
N ILE A 349 33.39 -26.06 -8.35
CA ILE A 349 33.73 -24.64 -8.28
C ILE A 349 34.29 -24.16 -9.62
N ASP A 350 35.18 -24.94 -10.26
CA ASP A 350 35.73 -24.61 -11.57
C ASP A 350 34.65 -24.57 -12.66
N PHE A 351 33.71 -25.53 -12.60
CA PHE A 351 32.53 -25.51 -13.46
C PHE A 351 31.65 -24.29 -13.21
N PHE A 352 31.44 -23.93 -11.94
CA PHE A 352 30.67 -22.75 -11.55
C PHE A 352 31.31 -21.46 -12.08
N ASP A 353 32.63 -21.29 -11.91
CA ASP A 353 33.38 -20.15 -12.45
C ASP A 353 33.31 -20.07 -13.97
N GLY A 354 33.39 -21.23 -14.65
CA GLY A 354 33.20 -21.33 -16.08
C GLY A 354 31.80 -20.87 -16.52
N LEU A 355 30.75 -21.32 -15.82
CA LEU A 355 29.38 -20.88 -16.07
C LEU A 355 29.20 -19.39 -15.82
N ASP A 356 29.76 -18.85 -14.75
CA ASP A 356 29.70 -17.42 -14.41
C ASP A 356 30.29 -16.56 -15.53
N SER A 357 31.46 -16.96 -16.04
CA SER A 357 32.12 -16.28 -17.16
C SER A 357 31.29 -16.32 -18.44
N ILE A 358 30.58 -17.43 -18.70
CA ILE A 358 29.69 -17.57 -19.87
C ILE A 358 28.46 -16.69 -19.71
N ILE A 359 27.83 -16.67 -18.54
CA ILE A 359 26.64 -15.86 -18.26
C ILE A 359 26.96 -14.37 -18.34
N ALA A 360 28.13 -13.95 -17.84
CA ALA A 360 28.58 -12.56 -17.91
C ALA A 360 28.76 -12.07 -19.36
N LYS A 361 29.15 -12.96 -20.27
CA LYS A 361 29.30 -12.64 -21.71
C LYS A 361 28.00 -12.77 -22.49
N ASN A 362 27.17 -13.76 -22.15
CA ASN A 362 25.91 -14.07 -22.81
C ASN A 362 24.87 -14.47 -21.76
N PRO A 363 23.96 -13.57 -21.36
CA PRO A 363 22.95 -13.85 -20.36
C PRO A 363 21.86 -14.76 -20.94
N ILE A 364 22.07 -16.08 -20.86
CA ILE A 364 21.07 -17.09 -21.20
C ILE A 364 20.20 -17.35 -19.96
N PRO A 365 18.87 -17.12 -20.01
CA PRO A 365 17.99 -17.23 -18.84
C PRO A 365 18.04 -18.60 -18.15
N GLU A 366 18.15 -19.68 -18.91
CA GLU A 366 18.20 -21.04 -18.37
C GLU A 366 19.48 -21.30 -17.57
N LEU A 367 20.62 -20.77 -18.03
CA LEU A 367 21.89 -20.85 -17.31
C LEU A 367 21.89 -19.97 -16.06
N GLN A 368 21.22 -18.82 -16.09
CA GLN A 368 21.04 -17.97 -14.91
C GLN A 368 20.21 -18.67 -13.82
N VAL A 369 19.16 -19.40 -14.19
CA VAL A 369 18.38 -20.20 -13.23
C VAL A 369 19.24 -21.31 -12.62
N LEU A 370 20.06 -21.98 -13.43
CA LEU A 370 20.98 -23.01 -12.94
C LEU A 370 22.06 -22.43 -12.02
N HIS A 371 22.64 -21.30 -12.39
CA HIS A 371 23.62 -20.57 -11.58
C HIS A 371 23.04 -20.13 -10.23
N ARG A 372 21.84 -19.55 -10.23
CA ARG A 372 21.13 -19.18 -9.00
C ARG A 372 20.84 -20.40 -8.12
N LYS A 373 20.41 -21.52 -8.71
CA LYS A 373 20.20 -22.78 -7.97
C LYS A 373 21.50 -23.31 -7.37
N LEU A 374 22.64 -23.21 -8.08
CA LEU A 374 23.94 -23.60 -7.54
C LEU A 374 24.38 -22.67 -6.41
N LEU A 375 24.21 -21.35 -6.55
CA LEU A 375 24.45 -20.39 -5.47
C LEU A 375 23.62 -20.71 -4.22
N ASP A 376 22.31 -20.90 -4.39
CA ASP A 376 21.36 -21.16 -3.29
C ASP A 376 21.58 -22.52 -2.60
N ARG A 377 22.19 -23.49 -3.30
CA ARG A 377 22.38 -24.85 -2.77
C ARG A 377 23.78 -25.16 -2.28
N LEU A 378 24.80 -24.62 -2.94
CA LEU A 378 26.20 -24.96 -2.65
C LEU A 378 26.95 -23.83 -1.96
N ILE A 379 26.81 -22.58 -2.42
CA ILE A 379 27.63 -21.47 -1.95
C ILE A 379 27.04 -20.84 -0.68
N ILE A 380 25.77 -20.42 -0.73
CA ILE A 380 25.12 -19.71 0.37
C ILE A 380 24.96 -20.60 1.62
N PRO A 381 24.43 -21.83 1.53
CA PRO A 381 24.24 -22.67 2.73
C PRO A 381 25.55 -23.12 3.38
N ASN A 382 26.61 -23.28 2.58
CA ASN A 382 27.91 -23.72 3.08
C ASN A 382 28.84 -22.55 3.42
N GLN A 383 28.39 -21.29 3.32
CA GLN A 383 29.19 -20.09 3.60
C GLN A 383 30.55 -20.09 2.87
N ILE A 384 30.54 -20.56 1.62
CA ILE A 384 31.75 -20.54 0.78
C ILE A 384 31.90 -19.12 0.25
N SER A 385 33.04 -18.51 0.51
CA SER A 385 33.36 -17.15 0.09
C SER A 385 34.59 -17.14 -0.81
N TYR A 386 34.57 -16.25 -1.80
CA TYR A 386 35.71 -15.99 -2.67
C TYR A 386 36.82 -15.29 -1.90
N MET A 387 38.05 -15.79 -2.06
CA MET A 387 39.24 -15.24 -1.45
C MET A 387 39.77 -14.08 -2.33
N GLN A 388 39.69 -12.85 -1.84
CA GLN A 388 40.28 -11.70 -2.55
C GLN A 388 41.79 -11.65 -2.34
N VAL A 389 42.56 -12.01 -3.37
CA VAL A 389 44.02 -12.21 -3.25
C VAL A 389 44.89 -11.07 -3.80
N ILE A 390 44.36 -10.19 -4.63
CA ILE A 390 45.15 -9.15 -5.31
C ILE A 390 45.62 -8.10 -4.32
N SER A 391 46.87 -7.64 -4.47
CA SER A 391 47.59 -6.75 -3.54
C SER A 391 47.91 -7.34 -2.16
N GLU A 392 47.55 -8.60 -1.92
CA GLU A 392 47.90 -9.28 -0.66
C GLU A 392 49.28 -9.89 -0.72
N THR A 393 49.84 -10.14 0.46
CA THR A 393 51.09 -10.88 0.60
C THR A 393 50.84 -12.35 0.30
N PHE A 394 51.67 -12.92 -0.57
CA PHE A 394 51.62 -14.32 -0.91
C PHE A 394 51.84 -15.21 0.32
N ASN A 395 50.92 -16.15 0.55
CA ASN A 395 50.99 -17.15 1.60
C ASN A 395 50.90 -18.56 0.98
N PRO A 396 51.94 -19.41 1.09
CA PRO A 396 51.93 -20.77 0.53
C PRO A 396 50.82 -21.69 1.06
N HIS A 397 50.23 -21.38 2.21
CA HIS A 397 49.11 -22.16 2.75
C HIS A 397 47.80 -21.88 2.00
N MET A 398 47.59 -20.64 1.56
CA MET A 398 46.35 -20.18 0.91
C MET A 398 46.47 -20.10 -0.60
N HIS A 399 47.69 -19.91 -1.11
CA HIS A 399 47.96 -19.55 -2.49
C HIS A 399 48.94 -20.53 -3.12
N VAL A 400 48.79 -20.75 -4.41
CA VAL A 400 49.73 -21.50 -5.26
C VAL A 400 50.29 -20.53 -6.28
N ALA A 401 51.59 -20.23 -6.18
CA ALA A 401 52.26 -19.39 -7.16
C ALA A 401 52.46 -20.19 -8.46
N THR A 402 51.85 -19.76 -9.54
CA THR A 402 52.06 -20.35 -10.88
C THR A 402 53.31 -19.78 -11.52
N ASP A 403 53.48 -18.47 -11.42
CA ASP A 403 54.59 -17.73 -12.01
C ASP A 403 55.10 -16.64 -11.04
N TYR A 404 56.37 -16.31 -11.20
CA TYR A 404 57.05 -15.26 -10.45
C TYR A 404 57.55 -14.19 -11.42
N PHE A 405 57.43 -12.93 -11.02
CA PHE A 405 57.84 -11.80 -11.85
C PHE A 405 58.65 -10.78 -11.05
N HIS A 406 59.51 -10.05 -11.73
CA HIS A 406 60.15 -8.87 -11.16
C HIS A 406 59.33 -7.60 -11.46
N SER A 407 59.20 -6.69 -10.50
CA SER A 407 58.55 -5.39 -10.74
C SER A 407 58.93 -4.35 -9.69
N ASP A 408 59.36 -3.17 -10.14
CA ASP A 408 59.62 -2.02 -9.24
C ASP A 408 58.35 -1.28 -8.81
N LYS A 409 57.23 -1.53 -9.51
CA LYS A 409 55.97 -0.79 -9.30
C LYS A 409 55.09 -1.39 -8.22
N PHE A 410 55.32 -2.65 -7.86
CA PHE A 410 54.52 -3.37 -6.88
C PHE A 410 55.40 -3.88 -5.72
N PRO A 411 54.84 -3.98 -4.49
CA PRO A 411 55.59 -4.46 -3.35
C PRO A 411 56.12 -5.90 -3.49
N GLU A 412 57.16 -6.22 -2.72
CA GLU A 412 57.70 -7.57 -2.63
C GLU A 412 56.67 -8.59 -2.13
N ARG A 413 56.69 -9.81 -2.69
CA ARG A 413 55.77 -10.92 -2.37
C ARG A 413 54.30 -10.55 -2.55
N CYS A 414 54.02 -9.53 -3.33
CA CYS A 414 52.67 -9.08 -3.62
C CYS A 414 52.08 -9.91 -4.74
N ILE A 415 50.80 -10.27 -4.61
CA ILE A 415 50.05 -10.93 -5.68
C ILE A 415 49.56 -9.89 -6.68
N VAL A 416 49.99 -10.02 -7.94
CA VAL A 416 49.67 -9.07 -9.02
C VAL A 416 48.56 -9.54 -9.94
N PHE A 417 48.39 -10.86 -10.07
CA PHE A 417 47.38 -11.43 -10.94
C PHE A 417 46.87 -12.74 -10.34
N GLU A 418 45.58 -12.98 -10.52
CA GLU A 418 44.91 -14.22 -10.12
C GLU A 418 44.54 -14.98 -11.40
N SER A 419 45.18 -16.13 -11.63
CA SER A 419 44.88 -17.00 -12.76
C SER A 419 43.67 -17.89 -12.48
N GLU A 420 43.52 -18.37 -11.23
CA GLU A 420 42.34 -19.12 -10.79
C GLU A 420 41.89 -18.68 -9.41
N LYS A 421 40.57 -18.54 -9.26
CA LYS A 421 39.93 -18.09 -8.02
C LYS A 421 40.14 -19.06 -6.87
N GLY A 422 40.45 -18.51 -5.70
CA GLY A 422 40.49 -19.23 -4.42
C GLY A 422 39.18 -19.13 -3.64
N TYR A 423 38.88 -20.14 -2.84
CA TYR A 423 37.63 -20.23 -2.06
C TYR A 423 37.88 -20.73 -0.64
N THR A 424 37.19 -20.12 0.31
CA THR A 424 37.27 -20.44 1.75
C THR A 424 35.89 -20.66 2.33
N LYS A 425 35.79 -21.51 3.36
CA LYS A 425 34.61 -21.74 4.18
C LYS A 425 34.99 -21.41 5.61
N GLY A 426 34.71 -20.18 6.04
CA GLY A 426 35.26 -19.66 7.31
C GLY A 426 36.79 -19.73 7.28
N ASP A 427 37.38 -20.47 8.22
CA ASP A 427 38.83 -20.65 8.32
C ASP A 427 39.37 -21.80 7.45
N LEU A 428 38.49 -22.62 6.87
CA LEU A 428 38.90 -23.77 6.07
C LEU A 428 39.07 -23.40 4.60
N ILE A 429 40.23 -23.72 4.03
CA ILE A 429 40.51 -23.48 2.61
C ILE A 429 39.87 -24.60 1.79
N VAL A 430 38.93 -24.24 0.92
CA VAL A 430 38.25 -25.17 0.01
C VAL A 430 39.08 -25.35 -1.26
N LYS A 431 39.57 -24.23 -1.81
CA LYS A 431 40.44 -24.19 -2.99
C LYS A 431 41.47 -23.07 -2.83
N LYS A 432 42.75 -23.39 -3.02
CA LYS A 432 43.83 -22.39 -3.04
C LYS A 432 43.76 -21.56 -4.31
N ALA A 433 43.98 -20.25 -4.20
CA ALA A 433 44.05 -19.38 -5.36
C ALA A 433 45.35 -19.63 -6.14
N LYS A 434 45.29 -19.70 -7.48
CA LYS A 434 46.48 -19.73 -8.31
C LYS A 434 46.82 -18.31 -8.74
N VAL A 435 48.04 -17.88 -8.45
CA VAL A 435 48.41 -16.47 -8.48
C VAL A 435 49.80 -16.24 -9.07
N TRP A 436 49.99 -15.06 -9.63
CA TRP A 436 51.29 -14.52 -10.01
C TRP A 436 51.82 -13.63 -8.91
N VAL A 437 53.09 -13.82 -8.55
CA VAL A 437 53.71 -13.18 -7.39
C VAL A 437 54.89 -12.32 -7.82
N VAL A 438 54.95 -11.10 -7.32
CA VAL A 438 56.11 -10.22 -7.49
C VAL A 438 57.22 -10.61 -6.53
N GLN A 439 58.42 -10.71 -7.08
CA GLN A 439 59.61 -11.18 -6.42
C GLN A 439 60.84 -10.38 -6.85
N ASN A 440 61.18 -9.42 -6.02
CA ASN A 440 62.31 -8.52 -6.08
C ASN A 440 63.40 -8.92 -5.09
N LEU A 441 63.12 -9.79 -4.10
CA LEU A 441 64.14 -10.32 -3.19
C LEU A 441 64.71 -11.67 -3.66
N TYR A 442 66.03 -11.73 -3.78
CA TYR A 442 66.80 -12.91 -4.15
C TYR A 442 67.52 -13.50 -2.94
N ASN A 443 67.55 -14.83 -2.85
CA ASN A 443 68.25 -15.53 -1.77
C ASN A 443 69.61 -16.04 -2.25
N CYS A 444 70.66 -15.78 -1.48
CA CYS A 444 71.95 -16.40 -1.71
C CYS A 444 71.94 -17.85 -1.20
N VAL A 445 72.20 -18.81 -2.09
CA VAL A 445 72.24 -20.24 -1.75
C VAL A 445 73.31 -20.57 -0.69
N GLU A 446 74.40 -19.82 -0.67
CA GLU A 446 75.59 -20.17 0.11
C GLU A 446 75.60 -19.54 1.51
N CYS A 447 75.16 -18.28 1.64
CA CYS A 447 75.13 -17.58 2.93
C CYS A 447 73.73 -17.20 3.42
N GLY A 448 72.67 -17.50 2.67
CA GLY A 448 71.28 -17.20 3.04
C GLY A 448 70.94 -15.70 3.09
N THR A 449 71.83 -14.82 2.61
CA THR A 449 71.57 -13.38 2.59
C THR A 449 70.51 -13.05 1.55
N MET A 450 69.49 -12.29 1.94
CA MET A 450 68.47 -11.76 1.03
C MET A 450 68.91 -10.41 0.46
N GLN A 451 68.71 -10.20 -0.84
CA GLN A 451 69.15 -9.00 -1.56
C GLN A 451 68.09 -8.55 -2.54
N SER A 452 67.86 -7.24 -2.66
CA SER A 452 66.91 -6.65 -3.61
C SER A 452 67.54 -6.22 -4.94
N ASN A 453 68.87 -6.21 -5.03
CA ASN A 453 69.57 -5.60 -6.15
C ASN A 453 69.76 -6.62 -7.30
N ALA A 454 68.81 -6.64 -8.24
CA ALA A 454 68.77 -7.59 -9.37
C ALA A 454 70.00 -7.50 -10.29
N ASP A 455 70.61 -6.31 -10.42
CA ASP A 455 71.78 -6.07 -11.28
C ASP A 455 73.03 -6.83 -10.83
N SER A 456 73.14 -7.06 -9.53
CA SER A 456 74.24 -7.79 -8.93
C SER A 456 73.94 -9.28 -9.01
N ARG A 457 74.26 -9.95 -10.13
CA ARG A 457 74.14 -11.43 -10.28
C ARG A 457 74.80 -12.27 -9.17
N TYR A 458 75.57 -11.61 -8.30
CA TYR A 458 76.32 -12.17 -7.20
C TYR A 458 75.90 -11.54 -5.86
N CYS A 459 76.05 -12.31 -4.79
CA CYS A 459 75.78 -11.90 -3.44
C CYS A 459 76.77 -10.82 -3.00
N HIS A 460 76.28 -9.68 -2.50
CA HIS A 460 77.16 -8.61 -1.98
C HIS A 460 78.01 -9.00 -0.76
N LEU A 461 77.65 -10.07 -0.02
CA LEU A 461 78.41 -10.55 1.14
C LEU A 461 79.45 -11.62 0.81
N CYS A 462 79.08 -12.66 0.06
CA CYS A 462 79.98 -13.80 -0.19
C CYS A 462 80.43 -13.94 -1.64
N GLY A 463 79.93 -13.10 -2.56
CA GLY A 463 80.26 -13.18 -3.99
C GLY A 463 79.67 -14.39 -4.73
N ALA A 464 78.92 -15.25 -4.05
CA ALA A 464 78.26 -16.41 -4.66
C ALA A 464 77.09 -15.99 -5.57
N LYS A 465 76.79 -16.78 -6.60
CA LYS A 465 75.67 -16.49 -7.50
C LYS A 465 74.35 -16.52 -6.72
N ILE A 466 73.56 -15.45 -6.84
CA ILE A 466 72.22 -15.39 -6.26
C ILE A 466 71.21 -16.05 -7.20
N VAL A 467 70.19 -16.67 -6.63
CA VAL A 467 69.14 -17.36 -7.37
C VAL A 467 67.79 -16.75 -7.05
N ALA A 468 66.91 -16.81 -8.03
CA ALA A 468 65.50 -16.60 -7.82
C ALA A 468 64.96 -17.69 -6.85
N PRO A 469 63.95 -17.40 -6.04
CA PRO A 469 63.39 -18.33 -5.06
C PRO A 469 62.68 -19.56 -5.64
N ASN A 470 62.39 -19.56 -6.94
CA ASN A 470 62.05 -20.78 -7.70
C ASN A 470 63.28 -21.65 -8.04
N GLY A 471 64.47 -21.28 -7.57
CA GLY A 471 65.75 -21.94 -7.83
C GLY A 471 66.39 -21.61 -9.17
N LEU A 472 65.78 -20.72 -9.96
CA LEU A 472 66.28 -20.35 -11.30
C LEU A 472 67.23 -19.14 -11.24
N ALA A 473 67.87 -18.84 -12.38
CA ALA A 473 68.72 -17.66 -12.49
C ALA A 473 67.92 -16.36 -12.43
N ILE A 474 68.51 -15.27 -11.94
CA ILE A 474 67.83 -13.97 -11.88
C ILE A 474 67.37 -13.49 -13.26
N ASP A 475 68.22 -13.65 -14.27
CA ASP A 475 67.90 -13.27 -15.66
C ASP A 475 66.72 -14.09 -16.25
N SER A 476 66.24 -15.14 -15.56
CA SER A 476 65.08 -15.93 -16.00
C SER A 476 63.74 -15.43 -15.46
N LEU A 477 63.74 -14.48 -14.52
CA LEU A 477 62.52 -13.84 -14.05
C LEU A 477 62.09 -12.78 -15.07
N PRO A 478 60.92 -12.92 -15.71
CA PRO A 478 60.39 -11.88 -16.57
C PRO A 478 60.01 -10.64 -15.75
N GLU A 479 60.16 -9.47 -16.35
CA GLU A 479 59.59 -8.24 -15.83
C GLU A 479 58.06 -8.28 -15.99
N PHE A 480 57.33 -7.91 -14.94
CA PHE A 480 55.88 -7.84 -15.01
C PHE A 480 55.46 -6.57 -15.77
N GLU A 481 54.75 -6.74 -16.87
CA GLU A 481 54.13 -5.65 -17.62
C GLU A 481 52.67 -5.46 -17.14
N PRO A 482 52.39 -4.50 -16.23
CA PRO A 482 51.04 -4.29 -15.76
C PRO A 482 50.17 -3.63 -16.84
N ASN A 483 48.88 -3.98 -16.85
CA ASN A 483 47.87 -3.33 -17.67
C ASN A 483 46.94 -2.46 -16.80
N ALA A 484 46.08 -1.66 -17.44
CA ALA A 484 45.14 -0.78 -16.74
C ALA A 484 44.20 -1.55 -15.78
N VAL A 485 43.84 -2.79 -16.12
CA VAL A 485 43.00 -3.66 -15.28
C VAL A 485 43.72 -4.04 -13.98
N THR A 486 45.02 -4.33 -14.04
CA THR A 486 45.84 -4.62 -12.86
C THR A 486 45.85 -3.43 -11.92
N TYR A 487 46.15 -2.23 -12.43
CA TYR A 487 46.14 -1.00 -11.62
C TYR A 487 44.78 -0.70 -11.00
N HIS A 488 43.70 -0.90 -11.76
CA HIS A 488 42.35 -0.72 -11.26
C HIS A 488 42.05 -1.62 -10.06
N ARG A 489 42.36 -2.92 -10.16
CA ARG A 489 42.15 -3.87 -9.05
C ARG A 489 43.00 -3.54 -7.82
N PHE A 490 44.23 -3.06 -8.02
CA PHE A 490 45.08 -2.60 -6.92
C PHE A 490 44.50 -1.35 -6.25
N ALA A 491 44.02 -0.39 -7.04
CA ALA A 491 43.40 0.82 -6.53
C ALA A 491 42.14 0.53 -5.71
N GLU A 492 41.22 -0.30 -6.21
CA GLU A 492 40.03 -0.72 -5.46
C GLU A 492 40.39 -1.35 -4.12
N ARG A 493 41.46 -2.16 -4.09
CA ARG A 493 41.90 -2.82 -2.87
C ARG A 493 42.57 -1.87 -1.88
N MET A 494 43.28 -0.85 -2.36
CA MET A 494 43.83 0.21 -1.50
C MET A 494 42.71 1.10 -0.93
N LEU A 495 41.68 1.40 -1.73
CA LEU A 495 40.48 2.09 -1.25
C LEU A 495 39.76 1.29 -0.15
N ALA A 496 39.62 -0.03 -0.32
CA ALA A 496 39.03 -0.90 0.70
C ALA A 496 39.84 -0.99 2.00
N LYS A 497 41.13 -0.59 1.98
CA LYS A 497 42.02 -0.52 3.14
C LYS A 497 42.19 0.92 3.66
N ASP A 498 41.36 1.86 3.22
CA ASP A 498 41.43 3.30 3.52
C ASP A 498 42.78 3.96 3.16
N ARG A 499 43.52 3.39 2.20
CA ARG A 499 44.81 3.93 1.70
C ARG A 499 44.58 4.75 0.44
N ILE A 500 43.98 5.93 0.61
CA ILE A 500 43.50 6.77 -0.50
C ILE A 500 44.65 7.26 -1.41
N GLU A 501 45.78 7.68 -0.84
CA GLU A 501 46.91 8.19 -1.64
C GLU A 501 47.56 7.11 -2.50
N ASP A 502 47.72 5.91 -1.96
CA ASP A 502 48.24 4.78 -2.74
C ASP A 502 47.27 4.40 -3.86
N ALA A 503 45.96 4.41 -3.57
CA ALA A 503 44.93 4.17 -4.59
C ALA A 503 44.99 5.21 -5.71
N ARG A 504 45.12 6.49 -5.37
CA ARG A 504 45.32 7.57 -6.34
C ARG A 504 46.53 7.30 -7.23
N GLN A 505 47.67 6.96 -6.62
CA GLN A 505 48.90 6.73 -7.38
C GLN A 505 48.72 5.59 -8.39
N TYR A 506 48.16 4.45 -7.95
CA TYR A 506 47.88 3.33 -8.86
C TYR A 506 46.87 3.71 -9.95
N ILE A 507 45.88 4.56 -9.66
CA ILE A 507 44.94 5.02 -10.68
C ILE A 507 45.64 5.87 -11.74
N LEU A 508 46.47 6.83 -11.32
CA LEU A 508 47.23 7.68 -12.22
C LEU A 508 48.22 6.88 -13.07
N ASP A 509 48.93 5.93 -12.46
CA ASP A 509 49.85 5.03 -13.16
C ASP A 509 49.12 4.14 -14.18
N GLY A 510 47.89 3.71 -13.87
CA GLY A 510 47.03 2.98 -14.80
C GLY A 510 46.52 3.85 -15.96
N LEU A 511 46.12 5.10 -15.68
CA LEU A 511 45.69 6.07 -16.69
C LEU A 511 46.84 6.55 -17.59
N ALA A 512 48.08 6.49 -17.11
CA ALA A 512 49.26 6.75 -17.93
C ALA A 512 49.50 5.67 -18.99
N ILE A 513 48.99 4.44 -18.75
CA ILE A 513 49.05 3.33 -19.71
C ILE A 513 47.84 3.38 -20.65
N ASP A 514 46.64 3.51 -20.11
CA ASP A 514 45.40 3.62 -20.87
C ASP A 514 44.57 4.79 -20.35
N SER A 515 44.63 5.91 -21.08
CA SER A 515 43.96 7.15 -20.70
C SER A 515 42.44 7.09 -20.79
N ASP A 516 41.91 6.07 -21.48
CA ASP A 516 40.50 5.94 -21.84
C ASP A 516 39.82 4.79 -21.07
N TYR A 517 40.54 4.16 -20.14
CA TYR A 517 40.01 3.09 -19.30
C TYR A 517 39.00 3.63 -18.28
N VAL A 518 37.71 3.53 -18.64
CA VAL A 518 36.57 4.10 -17.90
C VAL A 518 36.57 3.80 -16.39
N PRO A 519 36.79 2.57 -15.90
CA PRO A 519 36.75 2.29 -14.47
C PRO A 519 37.79 3.05 -13.64
N LEU A 520 38.99 3.30 -14.20
CA LEU A 520 40.01 4.12 -13.55
C LEU A 520 39.62 5.60 -13.53
N ILE A 521 39.04 6.10 -14.63
CA ILE A 521 38.55 7.49 -14.71
C ILE A 521 37.46 7.72 -13.67
N THR A 522 36.49 6.80 -13.55
CA THR A 522 35.42 6.90 -12.56
C THR A 522 35.95 6.78 -11.13
N GLY A 523 36.91 5.87 -10.89
CA GLY A 523 37.55 5.73 -9.58
C GLY A 523 38.33 6.97 -9.17
N TYR A 524 39.02 7.62 -10.12
CA TYR A 524 39.69 8.90 -9.88
C TYR A 524 38.70 10.01 -9.53
N ALA A 525 37.59 10.09 -10.26
CA ALA A 525 36.54 11.05 -9.98
C ALA A 525 35.90 10.86 -8.60
N ASP A 526 35.73 9.60 -8.15
CA ASP A 526 35.23 9.30 -6.81
C ASP A 526 36.20 9.80 -5.72
N ILE A 527 37.52 9.64 -5.91
CA ILE A 527 38.55 10.19 -5.01
C ILE A 527 38.50 11.73 -4.99
N LEU A 528 38.44 12.37 -6.17
CA LEU A 528 38.35 13.84 -6.26
C LEU A 528 37.07 14.39 -5.61
N ALA A 529 35.95 13.68 -5.77
CA ALA A 529 34.69 14.04 -5.12
C ALA A 529 34.78 13.92 -3.59
N ALA A 530 35.47 12.88 -3.08
CA ALA A 530 35.73 12.73 -1.65
C ALA A 530 36.60 13.86 -1.09
N GLU A 531 37.54 14.38 -1.88
CA GLU A 531 38.38 15.53 -1.52
C GLU A 531 37.70 16.90 -1.74
N SER A 532 36.42 16.90 -2.11
CA SER A 532 35.66 18.12 -2.42
C SER A 532 36.14 18.88 -3.66
N ASN A 533 36.96 18.26 -4.52
CA ASN A 533 37.33 18.80 -5.82
C ASN A 533 36.27 18.44 -6.88
N PHE A 534 35.06 18.98 -6.70
CA PHE A 534 33.91 18.64 -7.53
C PHE A 534 34.04 19.04 -8.99
N ALA A 535 34.84 20.06 -9.30
CA ALA A 535 35.03 20.54 -10.67
C ALA A 535 35.82 19.56 -11.53
N GLU A 536 36.97 19.11 -11.03
CA GLU A 536 37.79 18.09 -11.69
C GLU A 536 37.10 16.72 -11.69
N ALA A 537 36.37 16.37 -10.61
CA ALA A 537 35.59 15.14 -10.58
C ALA A 537 34.53 15.10 -11.70
N LEU A 538 33.85 16.23 -11.94
CA LEU A 538 32.85 16.36 -13.00
C LEU A 538 33.47 16.28 -14.40
N GLU A 539 34.64 16.89 -14.60
CA GLU A 539 35.38 16.76 -15.87
C GLU A 539 35.72 15.31 -16.17
N MET A 540 36.22 14.57 -15.17
CA MET A 540 36.58 13.16 -15.31
C MET A 540 35.36 12.27 -15.56
N LEU A 541 34.23 12.49 -14.86
CA LEU A 541 33.01 11.73 -15.13
C LEU A 541 32.43 12.01 -16.52
N ASN A 542 32.47 13.25 -16.99
CA ASN A 542 32.06 13.60 -18.35
C ASN A 542 32.96 12.92 -19.39
N LYS A 543 34.27 12.88 -19.16
CA LYS A 543 35.22 12.11 -19.99
C LYS A 543 34.83 10.63 -20.03
N ALA A 544 34.59 10.00 -18.87
CA ALA A 544 34.16 8.60 -18.80
C ALA A 544 32.86 8.33 -19.57
N ASN A 545 31.84 9.19 -19.40
CA ASN A 545 30.55 9.05 -20.06
C ASN A 545 30.62 9.26 -21.58
N SER A 546 31.56 10.10 -22.04
CA SER A 546 31.81 10.31 -23.48
C SER A 546 32.45 9.10 -24.17
N ILE A 547 33.26 8.33 -23.44
CA ILE A 547 33.89 7.11 -23.95
C ILE A 547 32.88 5.96 -23.99
N LYS A 548 32.18 5.75 -22.87
CA LYS A 548 31.14 4.73 -22.73
C LYS A 548 30.00 5.26 -21.88
N PHE A 549 28.84 5.43 -22.51
CA PHE A 549 27.64 5.82 -21.79
C PHE A 549 27.23 4.73 -20.79
N ASP A 550 27.09 5.13 -19.53
CA ASP A 550 26.57 4.30 -18.45
C ASP A 550 25.59 5.14 -17.62
N ALA A 551 24.37 4.62 -17.44
CA ALA A 551 23.31 5.31 -16.69
C ALA A 551 23.75 5.62 -15.25
N LYS A 552 24.56 4.75 -14.64
CA LYS A 552 25.10 4.99 -13.29
C LYS A 552 26.07 6.17 -13.26
N THR A 553 26.90 6.30 -14.30
CA THR A 553 27.84 7.42 -14.43
C THR A 553 27.09 8.72 -14.67
N ASP A 554 26.00 8.70 -15.44
CA ASP A 554 25.13 9.87 -15.67
C ASP A 554 24.43 10.35 -14.39
N GLU A 555 23.93 9.43 -13.55
CA GLU A 555 23.39 9.76 -12.23
C GLU A 555 24.46 10.37 -11.30
N LYS A 556 25.68 9.84 -11.33
CA LYS A 556 26.82 10.41 -10.60
C LYS A 556 27.15 11.82 -11.07
N ILE A 557 27.13 12.08 -12.38
CA ILE A 557 27.35 13.43 -12.94
C ILE A 557 26.34 14.41 -12.36
N LYS A 558 25.05 14.10 -12.44
CA LYS A 558 23.97 14.93 -11.88
C LYS A 558 24.16 15.19 -10.37
N SER A 559 24.56 14.16 -9.62
CA SER A 559 24.86 14.30 -8.19
C SER A 559 26.00 15.29 -7.96
N ILE A 560 27.13 15.14 -8.65
CA ILE A 560 28.28 16.05 -8.52
C ILE A 560 27.93 17.46 -8.98
N GLU A 561 27.13 17.65 -10.04
CA GLU A 561 26.64 18.97 -10.49
C GLU A 561 25.88 19.70 -9.38
N THR A 562 24.99 19.01 -8.67
CA THR A 562 24.26 19.60 -7.54
C THR A 562 25.22 19.99 -6.41
N LYS A 563 26.18 19.12 -6.05
CA LYS A 563 27.19 19.40 -5.03
C LYS A 563 28.08 20.59 -5.41
N LEU A 564 28.49 20.69 -6.66
CA LEU A 564 29.28 21.79 -7.20
C LEU A 564 28.50 23.12 -7.18
N SER A 565 27.21 23.08 -7.51
CA SER A 565 26.34 24.27 -7.42
C SER A 565 26.23 24.77 -5.98
N ILE A 566 25.99 23.88 -5.01
CA ILE A 566 25.93 24.22 -3.57
C ILE A 566 27.29 24.77 -3.11
N TYR A 567 28.39 24.12 -3.48
CA TYR A 567 29.74 24.55 -3.13
C TYR A 567 30.07 25.95 -3.66
N ASN A 568 29.70 26.25 -4.91
CA ASN A 568 29.90 27.58 -5.50
C ASN A 568 29.03 28.65 -4.84
N GLN A 569 27.78 28.33 -4.50
CA GLN A 569 26.91 29.23 -3.74
C GLN A 569 27.48 29.54 -2.35
N ALA A 570 28.00 28.52 -1.64
CA ALA A 570 28.68 28.68 -0.36
C ALA A 570 29.94 29.57 -0.49
N LYS A 571 30.77 29.34 -1.50
CA LYS A 571 31.97 30.17 -1.74
C LYS A 571 31.63 31.63 -2.00
N ASN A 572 30.52 31.91 -2.69
CA ASN A 572 30.05 33.27 -2.95
C ASN A 572 29.55 34.00 -1.68
N LEU A 573 29.16 33.26 -0.64
CA LEU A 573 28.69 33.81 0.63
C LEU A 573 29.82 34.32 1.55
N LYS A 574 31.09 34.26 1.13
CA LYS A 574 32.28 34.69 1.92
C LYS A 574 32.28 34.12 3.35
N LEU A 575 31.83 32.88 3.50
CA LEU A 575 31.84 32.15 4.77
C LEU A 575 33.28 32.02 5.29
N SER A 576 33.43 31.97 6.61
CA SER A 576 34.73 31.72 7.23
C SER A 576 35.24 30.32 6.84
N PRO A 577 36.58 30.08 6.82
CA PRO A 577 37.14 28.78 6.45
C PRO A 577 36.55 27.60 7.23
N GLU A 578 36.24 27.80 8.51
CA GLU A 578 35.64 26.80 9.40
C GLU A 578 34.17 26.50 9.05
N GLU A 579 33.41 27.48 8.55
CA GLU A 579 32.03 27.29 8.11
C GLU A 579 31.96 26.60 6.75
N ILE A 580 32.95 26.86 5.88
CA ILE A 580 33.12 26.14 4.62
C ILE A 580 33.43 24.67 4.89
N GLU A 581 34.30 24.36 5.84
CA GLU A 581 34.63 22.97 6.22
C GLU A 581 33.41 22.21 6.77
N LYS A 582 32.59 22.87 7.61
CA LYS A 582 31.32 22.31 8.09
C LYS A 582 30.32 22.06 6.97
N LEU A 583 30.23 22.96 5.98
CA LEU A 583 29.39 22.77 4.81
C LEU A 583 29.90 21.65 3.91
N LEU A 584 31.21 21.52 3.71
CA LEU A 584 31.80 20.41 2.97
C LEU A 584 31.44 19.06 3.60
N HIS A 585 31.54 18.95 4.93
CA HIS A 585 31.12 17.75 5.65
C HIS A 585 29.60 17.48 5.52
N LEU A 586 28.77 18.51 5.38
CA LEU A 586 27.33 18.38 5.13
C LEU A 586 26.99 17.98 3.68
N ILE A 587 27.83 18.36 2.70
CA ILE A 587 27.67 18.02 1.27
C ILE A 587 28.19 16.59 0.98
N GLN A 588 29.12 16.11 1.80
CA GLN A 588 29.68 14.76 1.72
C GLN A 588 28.73 13.69 2.31
N LYS A 589 27.95 14.05 3.34
CA LYS A 589 26.84 13.24 3.86
C LYS A 589 25.64 13.30 2.94
#